data_AF-A0A2S6MY76-F1
#
_entry.id   AF-A0A2S6MY76-F1
#
_cell.length_a   1.000
_cell.length_b   1.000
_cell.length_c   1.000
_cell.angle_alpha   90.00
_cell.angle_beta   90.00
_cell.angle_gamma   90.00
#
_symmetry.space_group_name_H-M   'P 1'
#
loop_
_entity.id
_entity.type
_entity.pdbx_description
1 polymer ?
#
loop_
_entity_poly.entity_id
_entity_poly.type
_entity_poly.pdbx_seq_one_letter_code
_entity_poly.pdbx_strand_id
1 'polypeptide(L)' 'MESVANVLVGVMVAGFGIVGLFLVAGAADSEMFIFGLGLAVFAVAFNFGLVKRHFDKRDATRGAAREATHV' A
#
# COMPACT_ATOMS: atom_id res chain seq x y z
N MET A 1 -2.56 -8.90 -16.16
CA MET A 1 -2.57 -7.42 -16.10
C MET A 1 -2.89 -6.88 -14.69
N GLU A 2 -3.83 -7.49 -13.95
CA GLU A 2 -4.22 -7.05 -12.58
C GLU A 2 -3.05 -6.84 -11.59
N SER A 3 -2.04 -7.73 -11.58
CA SER A 3 -0.90 -7.58 -10.66
C SER A 3 0.04 -6.42 -11.02
N VAL A 4 0.17 -6.09 -12.32
CA VAL A 4 1.02 -4.98 -12.76
C VAL A 4 0.38 -3.65 -12.39
N ALA A 5 -0.95 -3.54 -12.54
CA ALA A 5 -1.71 -2.36 -12.12
C ALA A 5 -1.57 -2.11 -10.60
N ASN A 6 -1.67 -3.15 -9.78
CA ASN A 6 -1.47 -3.04 -8.33
C ASN A 6 -0.06 -2.55 -7.96
N VAL A 7 0.97 -3.01 -8.68
CA VAL A 7 2.35 -2.55 -8.48
C VAL A 7 2.50 -1.08 -8.89
N LEU A 8 1.98 -0.69 -10.05
CA LEU A 8 2.02 0.70 -10.52
C LEU A 8 1.32 1.64 -9.53
N VAL A 9 0.12 1.28 -9.07
CA VAL A 9 -0.63 2.06 -8.09
C VAL A 9 0.13 2.13 -6.76
N GLY A 10 0.70 1.01 -6.29
CA GLY A 10 1.53 0.99 -5.08
C GLY A 10 2.74 1.93 -5.16
N VAL A 11 3.47 1.91 -6.27
CA VAL A 11 4.62 2.79 -6.52
C VAL A 11 4.19 4.26 -6.59
N MET A 12 3.09 4.57 -7.28
CA MET A 12 2.55 5.93 -7.32
C MET A 12 2.16 6.43 -5.92
N VAL A 13 1.47 5.61 -5.14
CA VAL A 13 1.06 5.95 -3.77
C VAL A 13 2.26 6.12 -2.84
N ALA A 14 3.28 5.26 -2.97
CA ALA A 14 4.53 5.43 -2.24
C ALA A 14 5.22 6.75 -2.59
N GLY A 15 5.23 7.12 -3.88
CA GLY A 15 5.72 8.42 -4.34
C GLY A 15 4.95 9.59 -3.72
N PHE A 16 3.62 9.54 -3.70
CA PHE A 16 2.80 10.55 -3.03
C PHE A 16 3.08 10.64 -1.53
N GLY A 17 3.31 9.51 -0.86
CA GLY A 17 3.71 9.50 0.55
C GLY A 17 5.05 10.21 0.79
N ILE A 18 6.04 9.99 -0.07
CA ILE A 18 7.33 10.68 -0.01
C ILE A 18 7.15 12.18 -0.22
N VAL A 19 6.35 12.59 -1.22
CA VAL A 19 6.01 14.00 -1.44
C VAL A 19 5.32 14.60 -0.22
N GLY A 20 4.42 13.87 0.44
CA GLY A 20 3.79 14.28 1.69
C GLY A 20 4.80 14.55 2.81
N LEU A 21 5.85 13.72 2.94
CA LEU A 21 6.92 13.96 3.91
C LEU A 21 7.75 15.21 3.59
N PHE A 22 8.01 15.48 2.31
CA PHE A 22 8.64 16.74 1.91
C PHE A 22 7.75 17.95 2.20
N LEU A 23 6.44 17.81 2.01
CA LEU A 23 5.46 18.85 2.35
C LEU A 23 5.47 19.13 3.86
N VAL A 24 5.54 18.09 4.70
CA VAL A 24 5.68 18.21 6.15
C VAL A 24 6.96 18.93 6.54
N ALA A 25 8.10 18.57 5.93
CA ALA A 25 9.39 19.17 6.23
C ALA A 25 9.46 20.67 5.89
N GLY A 26 8.69 21.10 4.88
CA GLY A 26 8.60 22.51 4.46
C GLY A 26 7.34 23.24 4.93
N ALA A 27 6.52 22.63 5.78
CA ALA A 27 5.25 23.22 6.20
C ALA A 27 5.50 24.43 7.13
N ALA A 28 5.09 25.62 6.68
CA ALA A 28 5.03 26.82 7.51
C ALA A 28 3.71 26.89 8.31
N ASP A 29 2.65 26.27 7.78
CA ASP A 29 1.30 26.28 8.33
C ASP A 29 0.87 24.89 8.82
N SER A 30 0.04 24.85 9.87
CA SER A 30 -0.36 23.60 10.54
C SER A 30 -1.22 22.70 9.64
N GLU A 31 -2.00 23.30 8.75
CA GLU A 31 -2.84 22.60 7.78
C GLU A 31 -2.01 21.77 6.80
N MET A 32 -0.90 22.35 6.31
CA MET A 32 -0.03 21.68 5.35
C MET A 32 0.77 20.56 6.01
N PHE A 33 1.14 20.73 7.28
CA PHE A 33 1.73 19.68 8.10
C PHE A 33 0.78 18.49 8.27
N ILE A 34 -0.47 18.73 8.69
CA ILE A 34 -1.46 17.67 8.91
C ILE A 34 -1.78 16.95 7.59
N PHE A 35 -1.90 17.71 6.49
CA PHE A 35 -2.15 17.15 5.17
C PHE A 35 -1.01 16.23 4.71
N GLY A 36 0.24 16.70 4.76
CA GLY A 36 1.40 15.92 4.33
C GLY A 36 1.62 14.68 5.21
N LEU A 37 1.40 14.80 6.52
CA LEU A 37 1.49 13.68 7.45
C LEU A 37 0.38 12.65 7.19
N GLY A 38 -0.85 13.11 6.95
CA GLY A 38 -1.97 12.26 6.58
C GLY A 38 -1.72 11.50 5.27
N LEU A 39 -1.15 12.18 4.27
CA LEU A 39 -0.79 11.56 2.99
C LEU A 39 0.28 10.48 3.16
N ALA A 40 1.30 10.74 3.99
CA ALA A 40 2.35 9.76 4.29
C ALA A 40 1.79 8.54 5.03
N VAL A 41 0.97 8.74 6.06
CA VAL A 41 0.33 7.65 6.81
C VAL A 41 -0.58 6.82 5.91
N PHE A 42 -1.39 7.48 5.08
CA PHE A 42 -2.26 6.82 4.10
C PHE A 42 -1.44 5.98 3.11
N ALA A 43 -0.35 6.54 2.57
CA ALA A 43 0.49 5.83 1.63
C ALA A 43 1.12 4.56 2.21
N VAL A 44 1.56 4.61 3.47
CA VAL A 44 2.09 3.45 4.19
C VAL A 44 1.00 2.40 4.39
N ALA A 45 -0.16 2.80 4.93
CA ALA A 45 -1.27 1.88 5.18
C ALA A 45 -1.78 1.21 3.88
N PHE A 46 -1.90 1.98 2.80
CA PHE A 46 -2.32 1.50 1.50
C PHE A 46 -1.35 0.46 0.93
N ASN A 47 -0.04 0.76 0.95
CA ASN A 47 0.98 -0.19 0.49
C ASN A 47 0.98 -1.47 1.33
N PHE A 48 0.84 -1.35 2.65
CA PHE A 48 0.75 -2.51 3.53
C PHE A 48 -0.49 -3.38 3.20
N GLY A 49 -1.62 -2.76 2.88
CA GLY A 49 -2.82 -3.44 2.42
C GLY A 49 -2.63 -4.19 1.10
N LEU A 50 -1.94 -3.60 0.13
CA LEU A 50 -1.59 -4.26 -1.13
C LEU A 50 -0.70 -5.49 -0.91
N VAL A 51 0.31 -5.35 -0.05
CA VAL A 51 1.21 -6.46 0.32
C VAL A 51 0.42 -7.59 0.99
N LYS A 52 -0.42 -7.27 1.99
CA LYS A 52 -1.25 -8.25 2.67
C LYS A 52 -2.17 -8.98 1.68
N ARG A 53 -2.90 -8.25 0.83
CA ARG A 53 -3.79 -8.84 -0.17
C ARG A 53 -3.05 -9.75 -1.15
N HIS A 54 -1.81 -9.41 -1.51
CA HIS A 54 -0.99 -10.27 -2.36
C HIS A 54 -0.68 -11.61 -1.67
N PHE A 55 -0.31 -11.60 -0.39
CA PHE A 55 -0.05 -12.81 0.37
C PHE A 55 -1.32 -13.62 0.67
N ASP A 56 -2.41 -12.96 1.06
CA ASP A 56 -3.71 -13.62 1.29
C ASP A 56 -4.18 -14.38 0.05
N LYS A 57 -4.02 -13.80 -1.16
CA LYS A 57 -4.35 -14.46 -2.43
C LYS A 57 -3.47 -15.70 -2.69
N ARG A 58 -2.19 -15.65 -2.32
CA ARG A 58 -1.26 -16.79 -2.47
C ARG A 58 -1.59 -17.91 -1.49
N ASP A 59 -1.89 -17.57 -0.24
CA ASP A 59 -2.17 -18.55 0.80
C ASP A 59 -3.54 -19.22 0.58
N ALA A 60 -4.55 -18.48 0.11
CA ALA A 60 -5.83 -19.07 -0.31
C ALA A 60 -5.65 -20.12 -1.42
N THR A 61 -4.79 -19.83 -2.40
CA THR A 61 -4.48 -20.77 -3.50
C THR A 61 -3.77 -22.03 -2.98
N ARG A 62 -2.88 -21.88 -1.99
CA ARG A 62 -2.16 -23.00 -1.36
C ARG A 62 -3.05 -23.85 -0.47
N GLY A 63 -3.99 -23.24 0.25
CA GLY A 63 -4.98 -23.93 1.07
C GLY A 63 -5.87 -24.85 0.22
N ALA A 64 -6.42 -24.31 -0.87
CA ALA A 64 -7.25 -25.08 -1.80
C ALA A 64 -6.50 -26.29 -2.43
N ALA A 65 -5.21 -26.14 -2.74
CA ALA A 65 -4.40 -27.24 -3.29
C ALA A 65 -4.15 -28.37 -2.26
N ARG A 66 -4.06 -28.04 -0.97
CA ARG A 66 -3.90 -29.03 0.11
C ARG A 66 -5.18 -29.82 0.36
N GLU A 67 -6.34 -29.16 0.35
CA GLU A 67 -7.64 -29.85 0.47
C GLU A 67 -7.88 -30.81 -0.70
N ALA A 68 -7.53 -30.42 -1.94
CA ALA A 68 -7.68 -31.30 -3.11
C ALA A 68 -6.74 -32.52 -3.14
N THR A 69 -5.66 -32.53 -2.35
CA THR A 69 -4.72 -33.68 -2.26
C THR A 69 -5.15 -34.67 -1.18
N HIS A 70 -6.05 -34.27 -0.27
CA HIS A 70 -6.48 -35.07 0.88
C HIS A 70 -7.86 -35.75 0.68
N VAL A 71 -8.43 -35.64 -0.53
CA VAL A 71 -9.67 -36.26 -1.02
C VAL A 71 -9.32 -37.31 -2.07
#